data_AF-M5TD84-F1
#
_entry.id   AF-M5TD84-F1
#
_cell.length_a   1.000
_cell.length_b   1.000
_cell.length_c   1.000
_cell.angle_alpha   90.00
_cell.angle_beta   90.00
_cell.angle_gamma   90.00
#
_symmetry.space_group_name_H-M   'P 1'
#
loop_
_entity.id
_entity.type
_entity.pdbx_description
1 polymer ?
#
loop_
_entity_poly.entity_id
_entity_poly.type
_entity_poly.pdbx_seq_one_letter_code
_entity_poly.pdbx_strand_id
1 'polypeptide(L)'
;MTQGPEPTDGKRFEIDINEGHYPNEVNTNIHNWSDVVTNADGKKTHPSNHLGIAFGNRPDYTIPFEIPVTTTKLRLTSTSAPHFHIREFRIFPANGSDYPDAFSPTADRDIPGLVNYARSPDVQITANGVYNNQTKPRHAADGKITTSWISPADGEKWLQFEWPSPITIGCIQFINGWSDKGKWTGLGQLNNYKIQAYIDDHWQNISSMDSKDIANFAADYHTYGLQWDENELVFYHDGKEIRREQNTFCFSETPIWLSLAIIRWAGPLTDDLDGSSMKVDWVRYFQQSK
;
A
#
# COMPACT_ATOMS: atom_id res chain seq x y z
N MET A 1 -25.70 -10.65 -2.40
CA MET A 1 -25.86 -11.03 -3.83
C MET A 1 -27.29 -10.77 -4.28
N THR A 2 -27.43 -10.04 -5.39
CA THR A 2 -28.71 -9.66 -5.99
C THR A 2 -29.53 -10.89 -6.37
N GLN A 3 -30.49 -11.25 -5.52
CA GLN A 3 -31.46 -12.31 -5.80
C GLN A 3 -32.59 -11.76 -6.68
N GLY A 4 -33.22 -12.63 -7.46
CA GLY A 4 -34.32 -12.23 -8.36
C GLY A 4 -34.20 -12.85 -9.75
N PRO A 5 -35.16 -12.54 -10.65
CA PRO A 5 -35.06 -12.85 -12.08
C PRO A 5 -33.90 -12.10 -12.73
N GLU A 6 -33.48 -12.53 -13.93
CA GLU A 6 -32.53 -11.74 -14.73
C GLU A 6 -33.13 -10.37 -15.08
N PRO A 7 -32.33 -9.29 -15.03
CA PRO A 7 -32.82 -7.97 -15.36
C PRO A 7 -33.15 -7.88 -16.86
N THR A 8 -34.14 -7.04 -17.20
CA THR A 8 -34.55 -6.81 -18.60
C THR A 8 -33.60 -5.88 -19.35
N ASP A 9 -32.79 -5.10 -18.62
CA ASP A 9 -31.74 -4.24 -19.16
C ASP A 9 -30.48 -4.35 -18.28
N GLY A 10 -29.29 -4.24 -18.87
CA GLY A 10 -28.01 -4.40 -18.18
C GLY A 10 -27.73 -5.82 -17.67
N LYS A 11 -27.02 -5.90 -16.54
CA LYS A 11 -26.57 -7.14 -15.89
C LYS A 11 -26.93 -7.10 -14.41
N ARG A 12 -26.81 -8.23 -13.70
CA ARG A 12 -26.70 -8.21 -12.24
C ARG A 12 -25.33 -7.66 -11.89
N PHE A 13 -25.28 -6.65 -11.03
CA PHE A 13 -24.00 -6.02 -10.66
C PHE A 13 -24.01 -5.53 -9.21
N GLU A 14 -22.82 -5.19 -8.75
CA GLU A 14 -22.54 -4.51 -7.50
C GLU A 14 -21.51 -3.43 -7.77
N ILE A 15 -21.75 -2.24 -7.24
CA ILE A 15 -20.79 -1.12 -7.26
C ILE A 15 -20.48 -0.79 -5.82
N ASP A 16 -19.27 -1.13 -5.40
CA ASP A 16 -18.76 -0.72 -4.11
C ASP A 16 -18.26 0.72 -4.26
N ILE A 17 -19.07 1.67 -3.82
CA ILE A 17 -18.67 3.08 -3.72
C ILE A 17 -17.45 3.19 -2.79
N ASN A 18 -17.44 2.37 -1.74
CA ASN A 18 -16.30 2.17 -0.86
C ASN A 18 -16.34 0.80 -0.17
N GLU A 19 -15.48 -0.14 -0.58
CA GLU A 19 -15.10 -1.36 0.17
C GLU A 19 -13.74 -1.14 0.89
N GLY A 20 -13.54 0.08 1.37
CA GLY A 20 -12.27 0.54 1.92
C GLY A 20 -11.80 -0.24 3.15
N HIS A 21 -10.49 -0.23 3.36
CA HIS A 21 -9.88 -0.83 4.54
C HIS A 21 -9.44 0.24 5.53
N TYR A 22 -9.59 -0.10 6.81
CA TYR A 22 -9.00 0.68 7.88
C TYR A 22 -7.47 0.74 7.71
N PRO A 23 -6.83 1.90 7.92
CA PRO A 23 -7.42 3.15 8.39
C PRO A 23 -7.79 4.13 7.27
N ASN A 24 -7.30 3.95 6.05
CA ASN A 24 -7.16 5.04 5.08
C ASN A 24 -7.19 4.60 3.62
N GLU A 25 -7.81 3.46 3.34
CA GLU A 25 -7.97 2.97 1.97
C GLU A 25 -9.41 3.14 1.50
N VAL A 26 -9.59 3.63 0.27
CA VAL A 26 -10.86 3.61 -0.46
C VAL A 26 -10.76 2.57 -1.57
N ASN A 27 -11.63 1.57 -1.55
CA ASN A 27 -11.69 0.56 -2.61
C ASN A 27 -12.98 0.75 -3.42
N THR A 28 -12.83 1.06 -4.69
CA THR A 28 -13.94 1.19 -5.63
C THR A 28 -13.99 -0.08 -6.46
N ASN A 29 -15.07 -0.86 -6.34
CA ASN A 29 -15.18 -2.14 -7.06
C ASN A 29 -16.44 -2.15 -7.90
N ILE A 30 -16.33 -2.74 -9.09
CA ILE A 30 -17.47 -2.93 -9.99
C ILE A 30 -17.50 -4.41 -10.35
N HIS A 31 -18.53 -5.11 -9.90
CA HIS A 31 -18.70 -6.55 -10.10
C HIS A 31 -19.80 -6.83 -11.11
N ASN A 32 -19.53 -7.69 -12.09
CA ASN A 32 -20.55 -8.24 -12.99
C ASN A 32 -20.96 -9.63 -12.49
N TRP A 33 -22.10 -9.72 -11.82
CA TRP A 33 -22.63 -10.96 -11.24
C TRP A 33 -23.44 -11.81 -12.22
N SER A 34 -23.62 -11.37 -13.47
CA SER A 34 -24.29 -12.16 -14.52
C SER A 34 -23.34 -13.09 -15.24
N ASP A 35 -22.13 -12.63 -15.56
CA ASP A 35 -21.20 -13.37 -16.44
C ASP A 35 -20.28 -14.31 -15.63
N VAL A 36 -20.87 -15.17 -14.81
CA VAL A 36 -20.16 -16.12 -13.94
C VAL A 36 -19.60 -17.30 -14.74
N VAL A 37 -18.29 -17.53 -14.64
CA VAL A 37 -17.59 -18.66 -15.25
C VAL A 37 -17.25 -19.70 -14.18
N THR A 38 -17.38 -20.99 -14.51
CA THR A 38 -16.90 -22.08 -13.65
C THR A 38 -15.58 -22.60 -14.22
N ASN A 39 -14.51 -22.49 -13.45
CA ASN A 39 -13.17 -22.92 -13.82
C ASN A 39 -13.05 -24.45 -13.76
N ALA A 40 -11.96 -24.99 -14.32
CA ALA A 40 -11.68 -26.43 -14.33
C ALA A 40 -11.56 -27.06 -12.92
N ASP A 41 -11.25 -26.25 -11.90
CA ASP A 41 -11.20 -26.65 -10.48
C ASP A 41 -12.57 -26.56 -9.77
N GLY A 42 -13.64 -26.22 -10.51
CA GLY A 42 -14.99 -26.07 -9.99
C GLY A 42 -15.27 -24.73 -9.30
N LYS A 43 -14.27 -23.84 -9.19
CA LYS A 43 -14.49 -22.50 -8.61
C LYS A 43 -15.25 -21.61 -9.59
N LYS A 44 -16.20 -20.85 -9.05
CA LYS A 44 -16.92 -19.82 -9.80
C LYS A 44 -16.18 -18.50 -9.68
N THR A 45 -15.99 -17.82 -10.80
CA THR A 45 -15.42 -16.48 -10.88
C THR A 45 -16.32 -15.59 -11.74
N HIS A 46 -16.18 -14.29 -11.54
CA HIS A 46 -16.92 -13.29 -12.31
C HIS A 46 -16.00 -12.11 -12.64
N PRO A 47 -16.27 -11.37 -13.73
CA PRO A 47 -15.52 -10.17 -14.03
C PRO A 47 -15.68 -9.12 -12.93
N SER A 48 -14.57 -8.52 -12.50
CA SER A 48 -14.55 -7.38 -11.61
C SER A 48 -13.52 -6.34 -12.05
N ASN A 49 -13.81 -5.08 -11.76
CA ASN A 49 -12.90 -3.95 -12.01
C ASN A 49 -12.56 -3.25 -10.69
N HIS A 50 -11.50 -3.71 -10.02
CA HIS A 50 -11.06 -3.26 -8.70
C HIS A 50 -10.05 -2.11 -8.78
N LEU A 51 -10.26 -1.05 -7.99
CA LEU A 51 -9.24 -0.02 -7.73
C LEU A 51 -9.24 0.40 -6.26
N GLY A 52 -8.13 0.08 -5.58
CA GLY A 52 -7.84 0.54 -4.22
C GLY A 52 -6.91 1.73 -4.19
N ILE A 53 -7.23 2.71 -3.34
CA ILE A 53 -6.51 3.97 -3.18
C ILE A 53 -6.21 4.15 -1.70
N ALA A 54 -4.96 3.91 -1.31
CA ALA A 54 -4.47 4.15 0.04
C ALA A 54 -3.97 5.60 0.18
N PHE A 55 -4.42 6.29 1.21
CA PHE A 55 -4.00 7.65 1.53
C PHE A 55 -2.86 7.62 2.54
N GLY A 56 -1.85 8.47 2.37
CA GLY A 56 -0.69 8.53 3.27
C GLY A 56 0.39 7.48 3.02
N ASN A 57 0.08 6.38 2.31
CA ASN A 57 1.07 5.44 1.82
C ASN A 57 1.65 5.94 0.48
N ARG A 58 2.96 5.80 0.31
CA ARG A 58 3.63 6.06 -0.96
C ARG A 58 4.60 4.93 -1.32
N PRO A 59 4.78 4.64 -2.61
CA PRO A 59 5.71 3.61 -3.08
C PRO A 59 7.19 3.98 -2.88
N ASP A 60 7.53 5.25 -2.73
CA ASP A 60 8.90 5.74 -2.59
C ASP A 60 9.08 6.60 -1.34
N TYR A 61 10.24 6.54 -0.69
CA TYR A 61 10.60 7.44 0.41
C TYR A 61 12.01 7.97 0.18
N THR A 62 12.19 9.26 0.46
CA THR A 62 13.50 9.94 0.51
C THR A 62 13.57 10.72 1.80
N ILE A 63 14.49 10.32 2.67
CA ILE A 63 14.59 10.78 4.05
C ILE A 63 16.00 11.34 4.25
N PRO A 64 16.24 12.61 3.91
CA PRO A 64 17.48 13.28 4.25
C PRO A 64 17.53 13.57 5.75
N PHE A 65 18.71 13.46 6.35
CA PHE A 65 18.94 13.78 7.75
C PHE A 65 19.59 15.15 7.87
N GLU A 66 18.98 16.04 8.65
CA GLU A 66 19.57 17.34 8.99
C GLU A 66 20.89 17.15 9.73
N ILE A 67 20.94 16.16 10.63
CA ILE A 67 22.14 15.74 11.35
C ILE A 67 22.48 14.31 10.90
N PRO A 68 23.57 14.12 10.13
CA PRO A 68 23.98 12.79 9.70
C PRO A 68 24.21 11.82 10.86
N VAL A 69 23.84 10.57 10.65
CA VAL A 69 23.88 9.52 11.67
C VAL A 69 25.06 8.59 11.42
N THR A 70 25.96 8.44 12.39
CA THR A 70 27.07 7.49 12.30
C THR A 70 26.74 6.18 13.03
N THR A 71 26.86 5.05 12.34
CA THR A 71 26.50 3.73 12.89
C THR A 71 27.20 2.59 12.15
N THR A 72 27.29 1.41 12.78
CA THR A 72 27.62 0.13 12.14
C THR A 72 26.39 -0.71 11.81
N LYS A 73 25.21 -0.38 12.36
CA LYS A 73 23.97 -1.10 12.13
C LYS A 73 22.79 -0.17 11.90
N LEU A 74 21.97 -0.52 10.92
CA LEU A 74 20.73 0.15 10.58
C LEU A 74 19.63 -0.91 10.46
N ARG A 75 18.43 -0.60 10.92
CA ARG A 75 17.28 -1.49 10.80
C ARG A 75 16.03 -0.73 10.38
N LEU A 76 15.34 -1.23 9.36
CA LEU A 76 13.94 -0.92 9.09
C LEU A 76 13.08 -1.89 9.89
N THR A 77 12.13 -1.40 10.68
CA THR A 77 11.11 -2.21 11.36
C THR A 77 9.71 -1.75 10.99
N SER A 78 8.76 -2.67 10.97
CA SER A 78 7.35 -2.37 10.70
C SER A 78 6.44 -3.49 11.21
N THR A 79 5.20 -3.12 11.53
CA THR A 79 4.09 -4.06 11.79
C THR A 79 3.09 -4.13 10.64
N SER A 80 3.39 -3.49 9.49
CA SER A 80 2.51 -3.48 8.31
C SER A 80 2.15 -4.91 7.90
N ALA A 81 0.86 -5.20 7.80
CA ALA A 81 0.34 -6.53 7.51
C ALA A 81 -0.32 -6.59 6.12
N PRO A 82 -0.44 -7.80 5.53
CA PRO A 82 0.21 -9.04 5.95
C PRO A 82 1.68 -9.07 5.52
N HIS A 83 1.95 -8.76 4.26
CA HIS A 83 3.30 -8.71 3.70
C HIS A 83 3.55 -7.31 3.15
N PHE A 84 4.79 -6.86 3.20
CA PHE A 84 5.23 -5.71 2.43
C PHE A 84 6.51 -6.02 1.66
N HIS A 85 6.71 -5.29 0.58
CA HIS A 85 7.86 -5.40 -0.29
C HIS A 85 8.83 -4.29 0.02
N ILE A 86 10.13 -4.59 0.12
CA ILE A 86 11.19 -3.61 -0.08
C ILE A 86 11.91 -4.01 -1.35
N ARG A 87 11.71 -3.20 -2.39
CA ARG A 87 12.27 -3.42 -3.72
C ARG A 87 13.67 -2.88 -3.85
N GLU A 88 13.91 -1.72 -3.25
CA GLU A 88 15.23 -1.12 -3.20
C GLU A 88 15.33 -0.26 -1.94
N PHE A 89 16.48 -0.29 -1.29
CA PHE A 89 16.78 0.38 -0.05
C PHE A 89 18.21 0.92 -0.18
N ARG A 90 18.32 2.23 -0.25
CA ARG A 90 19.56 2.96 -0.50
C ARG A 90 19.93 3.76 0.72
N ILE A 91 21.22 3.77 1.02
CA ILE A 91 21.79 4.41 2.20
C ILE A 91 22.95 5.24 1.71
N PHE A 92 22.78 6.57 1.74
CA PHE A 92 23.72 7.51 1.16
C PHE A 92 24.43 8.34 2.23
N PRO A 93 25.66 8.83 1.96
CA PRO A 93 26.31 9.82 2.81
C PRO A 93 25.59 11.17 2.81
N ALA A 94 26.05 12.08 3.66
CA ALA A 94 25.65 13.49 3.60
C ALA A 94 26.08 14.12 2.27
N ASN A 95 25.14 14.78 1.58
CA ASN A 95 25.39 15.40 0.27
C ASN A 95 24.63 16.72 0.07
N GLY A 96 24.66 17.64 1.05
CA GLY A 96 24.09 18.98 0.87
C GLY A 96 22.60 19.03 0.47
N SER A 97 21.83 18.00 0.86
CA SER A 97 20.42 17.75 0.49
C SER A 97 20.16 17.27 -0.94
N ASP A 98 21.19 17.05 -1.75
CA ASP A 98 21.05 16.57 -3.13
C ASP A 98 21.11 15.03 -3.18
N TYR A 99 19.99 14.40 -3.52
CA TYR A 99 19.85 12.95 -3.60
C TYR A 99 19.11 12.56 -4.89
N PRO A 100 19.42 11.40 -5.49
CA PRO A 100 18.78 10.97 -6.73
C PRO A 100 17.27 10.80 -6.56
N ASP A 101 16.51 10.82 -7.66
CA ASP A 101 15.10 10.37 -7.62
C ASP A 101 15.06 8.91 -7.15
N ALA A 102 14.21 8.61 -6.16
CA ALA A 102 14.05 7.27 -5.63
C ALA A 102 13.65 6.25 -6.72
N PHE A 103 12.89 6.68 -7.73
CA PHE A 103 12.49 5.83 -8.86
C PHE A 103 13.54 5.72 -9.97
N SER A 104 14.63 6.46 -9.89
CA SER A 104 15.66 6.40 -10.92
C SER A 104 16.24 4.99 -11.05
N PRO A 105 16.26 4.39 -12.26
CA PRO A 105 16.92 3.11 -12.49
C PRO A 105 18.44 3.21 -12.38
N THR A 106 18.99 4.43 -12.37
CA THR A 106 20.41 4.74 -12.28
C THR A 106 20.76 5.51 -11.01
N ALA A 107 19.89 5.53 -9.99
CA ALA A 107 20.04 6.31 -8.76
C ALA A 107 21.46 6.28 -8.14
N ASP A 108 22.12 5.12 -8.11
CA ASP A 108 23.47 4.96 -7.57
C ASP A 108 24.58 5.66 -8.39
N ARG A 109 24.24 6.21 -9.56
CA ARG A 109 25.17 6.83 -10.52
C ARG A 109 24.70 8.20 -11.00
N ASP A 110 23.48 8.62 -10.66
CA ASP A 110 22.91 9.90 -11.09
C ASP A 110 23.72 11.09 -10.56
N ILE A 111 24.25 10.96 -9.34
CA ILE A 111 25.09 11.96 -8.70
C ILE A 111 26.54 11.44 -8.62
N PRO A 112 27.49 12.06 -9.36
CA PRO A 112 28.88 11.64 -9.35
C PRO A 112 29.47 11.65 -7.93
N GLY A 113 30.06 10.52 -7.53
CA GLY A 113 30.72 10.37 -6.23
C GLY A 113 29.80 9.99 -5.07
N LEU A 114 28.48 9.99 -5.26
CA LEU A 114 27.54 9.51 -4.26
C LEU A 114 27.54 7.98 -4.23
N VAL A 115 27.89 7.39 -3.08
CA VAL A 115 27.99 5.92 -2.94
C VAL A 115 26.82 5.39 -2.11
N ASN A 116 26.11 4.39 -2.64
CA ASN A 116 25.09 3.65 -1.90
C ASN A 116 25.72 2.59 -0.98
N TYR A 117 25.79 2.89 0.31
CA TYR A 117 26.36 2.00 1.34
C TYR A 117 25.59 0.68 1.50
N ALA A 118 24.32 0.62 1.11
CA ALA A 118 23.55 -0.63 1.14
C ALA A 118 24.08 -1.65 0.11
N ARG A 119 24.84 -1.20 -0.90
CA ARG A 119 25.41 -2.03 -1.97
C ARG A 119 26.88 -2.36 -1.80
N SER A 120 27.50 -1.94 -0.71
CA SER A 120 28.88 -2.33 -0.41
C SER A 120 29.02 -3.86 -0.35
N PRO A 121 30.11 -4.46 -0.87
CA PRO A 121 30.25 -5.91 -0.95
C PRO A 121 30.38 -6.60 0.41
N ASP A 122 30.75 -5.84 1.43
CA ASP A 122 30.98 -6.26 2.81
C ASP A 122 29.79 -6.02 3.74
N VAL A 123 28.72 -5.36 3.27
CA VAL A 123 27.51 -5.17 4.08
C VAL A 123 26.74 -6.49 4.23
N GLN A 124 26.45 -6.85 5.47
CA GLN A 124 25.57 -7.96 5.78
C GLN A 124 24.13 -7.47 5.83
N ILE A 125 23.25 -8.12 5.07
CA ILE A 125 21.81 -7.80 5.04
C ILE A 125 21.03 -9.01 5.55
N THR A 126 20.33 -8.83 6.66
CA THR A 126 19.55 -9.88 7.33
C THR A 126 18.12 -9.42 7.58
N ALA A 127 17.21 -10.36 7.85
CA ALA A 127 15.83 -10.10 8.22
C ALA A 127 15.35 -11.17 9.21
N ASN A 128 14.30 -10.90 9.99
CA ASN A 128 13.67 -11.94 10.82
C ASN A 128 12.79 -12.92 10.05
N GLY A 129 12.73 -12.80 8.73
CA GLY A 129 12.13 -13.81 7.87
C GLY A 129 11.93 -13.31 6.45
N VAL A 130 11.37 -14.19 5.63
CA VAL A 130 11.03 -13.94 4.23
C VAL A 130 9.70 -14.60 3.91
N TYR A 131 8.94 -14.04 2.98
CA TYR A 131 7.72 -14.67 2.47
C TYR A 131 8.02 -16.03 1.82
N ASN A 132 9.08 -16.09 1.01
CA ASN A 132 9.59 -17.32 0.42
C ASN A 132 11.08 -17.20 -0.01
N ASN A 133 11.65 -18.32 -0.49
CA ASN A 133 13.07 -18.42 -0.88
C ASN A 133 13.50 -17.50 -2.04
N GLN A 134 12.57 -16.92 -2.79
CA GLN A 134 12.83 -15.99 -3.89
C GLN A 134 12.89 -14.52 -3.44
N THR A 135 12.59 -14.24 -2.17
CA THR A 135 12.34 -12.89 -1.65
C THR A 135 13.37 -12.48 -0.59
N LYS A 136 14.65 -12.73 -0.89
CA LYS A 136 15.75 -12.65 0.08
C LYS A 136 16.06 -11.20 0.51
N PRO A 137 16.61 -10.97 1.72
CA PRO A 137 17.00 -9.63 2.19
C PRO A 137 17.90 -8.86 1.23
N ARG A 138 18.85 -9.53 0.57
CA ARG A 138 19.77 -8.92 -0.41
C ARG A 138 19.05 -8.29 -1.61
N HIS A 139 17.84 -8.77 -1.96
CA HIS A 139 17.04 -8.20 -3.04
C HIS A 139 16.47 -6.82 -2.70
N ALA A 140 16.52 -6.40 -1.43
CA ALA A 140 16.18 -5.03 -1.05
C ALA A 140 17.30 -4.03 -1.39
N ALA A 141 18.48 -4.47 -1.83
CA ALA A 141 19.60 -3.57 -2.14
C ALA A 141 20.48 -4.18 -3.23
N ASP A 142 19.88 -4.68 -4.31
CA ASP A 142 20.60 -5.24 -5.45
C ASP A 142 20.67 -4.27 -6.64
N GLY A 143 20.06 -3.09 -6.51
CA GLY A 143 20.00 -2.05 -7.54
C GLY A 143 18.89 -2.28 -8.56
N LYS A 144 17.89 -3.13 -8.26
CA LYS A 144 16.79 -3.45 -9.18
C LYS A 144 15.45 -3.32 -8.48
N ILE A 145 14.56 -2.53 -9.07
CA ILE A 145 13.18 -2.39 -8.58
C ILE A 145 12.29 -3.60 -8.91
N THR A 146 12.77 -4.52 -9.76
CA THR A 146 12.03 -5.72 -10.19
C THR A 146 12.14 -6.88 -9.21
N THR A 147 13.16 -6.88 -8.37
CA THR A 147 13.34 -7.83 -7.27
C THR A 147 12.87 -7.19 -5.96
N SER A 148 12.67 -7.99 -4.92
CA SER A 148 12.28 -7.48 -3.60
C SER A 148 12.63 -8.45 -2.49
N TRP A 149 12.97 -7.91 -1.32
CA TRP A 149 12.68 -8.60 -0.08
C TRP A 149 11.17 -8.49 0.21
N ILE A 150 10.55 -9.59 0.62
CA ILE A 150 9.15 -9.60 1.05
C ILE A 150 9.12 -10.11 2.49
N SER A 151 8.51 -9.34 3.38
CA SER A 151 8.43 -9.64 4.80
C SER A 151 7.59 -10.89 5.10
N PRO A 152 7.71 -11.52 6.28
CA PRO A 152 6.74 -12.51 6.79
C PRO A 152 5.33 -11.93 6.98
N ALA A 153 4.32 -12.79 7.18
CA ALA A 153 2.91 -12.37 7.29
C ALA A 153 2.58 -11.69 8.63
N ASP A 154 3.14 -12.20 9.73
CA ASP A 154 2.75 -11.80 11.09
C ASP A 154 3.93 -11.25 11.89
N GLY A 155 3.62 -10.64 13.03
CA GLY A 155 4.60 -10.08 13.97
C GLY A 155 5.31 -8.82 13.51
N GLU A 156 6.15 -8.28 14.39
CA GLU A 156 7.12 -7.24 14.03
C GLU A 156 8.08 -7.78 12.97
N LYS A 157 8.34 -7.00 11.92
CA LYS A 157 9.14 -7.40 10.77
C LYS A 157 10.32 -6.46 10.67
N TRP A 158 11.51 -6.99 10.36
CA TRP A 158 12.67 -6.14 10.19
C TRP A 158 13.62 -6.57 9.10
N LEU A 159 14.28 -5.57 8.51
CA LEU A 159 15.41 -5.68 7.57
C LEU A 159 16.57 -4.89 8.16
N GLN A 160 17.72 -5.55 8.32
CA GLN A 160 18.91 -4.99 8.95
C GLN A 160 20.09 -4.97 8.00
N PHE A 161 20.85 -3.89 8.05
CA PHE A 161 22.13 -3.69 7.40
C PHE A 161 23.21 -3.58 8.48
N GLU A 162 24.31 -4.31 8.31
CA GLU A 162 25.46 -4.30 9.22
C GLU A 162 26.75 -4.16 8.42
N TRP A 163 27.52 -3.12 8.72
CA TRP A 163 28.80 -2.82 8.08
C TRP A 163 29.96 -3.18 9.01
N PRO A 164 31.13 -3.57 8.45
CA PRO A 164 32.31 -3.90 9.26
C PRO A 164 32.95 -2.69 9.94
N SER A 165 32.64 -1.47 9.49
CA SER A 165 33.11 -0.23 10.08
C SER A 165 32.00 0.82 10.10
N PRO A 166 32.05 1.82 11.00
CA PRO A 166 31.05 2.86 11.06
C PRO A 166 30.95 3.63 9.74
N ILE A 167 29.73 3.85 9.28
CA ILE A 167 29.41 4.74 8.16
C ILE A 167 28.64 5.96 8.67
N THR A 168 28.74 7.08 7.96
CA THR A 168 27.93 8.27 8.24
C THR A 168 26.83 8.40 7.20
N ILE A 169 25.58 8.25 7.64
CA ILE A 169 24.38 8.25 6.82
C ILE A 169 23.81 9.67 6.78
N GLY A 170 23.67 10.23 5.58
CA GLY A 170 23.00 11.52 5.36
C GLY A 170 21.61 11.39 4.75
N CYS A 171 21.29 10.27 4.10
CA CYS A 171 19.95 10.01 3.60
C CYS A 171 19.67 8.52 3.50
N ILE A 172 18.40 8.17 3.70
CA ILE A 172 17.88 6.86 3.37
C ILE A 172 16.78 7.02 2.31
N GLN A 173 16.84 6.18 1.28
CA GLN A 173 15.75 6.06 0.31
C GLN A 173 15.27 4.63 0.25
N PHE A 174 13.99 4.41 0.04
CA PHE A 174 13.52 3.08 -0.30
C PHE A 174 12.28 3.09 -1.17
N ILE A 175 12.12 2.03 -1.94
CA ILE A 175 10.96 1.74 -2.76
C ILE A 175 10.27 0.49 -2.21
N ASN A 176 8.96 0.54 -2.12
CA ASN A 176 8.13 -0.47 -1.49
C ASN A 176 6.81 -0.67 -2.26
N GLY A 177 6.06 -1.70 -1.93
CA GLY A 177 4.81 -2.01 -2.62
C GLY A 177 4.93 -2.91 -3.84
N TRP A 178 3.79 -3.29 -4.39
CA TRP A 178 3.71 -3.98 -5.67
C TRP A 178 3.68 -2.99 -6.84
N SER A 179 4.34 -3.35 -7.93
CA SER A 179 4.28 -2.61 -9.20
C SER A 179 3.80 -3.57 -10.27
N ASP A 180 2.76 -3.18 -11.00
CA ASP A 180 2.30 -3.86 -12.21
C ASP A 180 2.38 -2.90 -13.40
N LYS A 181 3.17 -3.26 -14.43
CA LYS A 181 3.39 -2.47 -15.65
C LYS A 181 3.72 -0.99 -15.37
N GLY A 182 4.51 -0.72 -14.33
CA GLY A 182 4.92 0.63 -13.94
C GLY A 182 3.91 1.40 -13.09
N LYS A 183 2.75 0.81 -12.80
CA LYS A 183 1.77 1.36 -11.86
C LYS A 183 1.98 0.74 -10.49
N TRP A 184 2.23 1.58 -9.50
CA TRP A 184 2.35 1.18 -8.11
C TRP A 184 0.98 1.03 -7.48
N THR A 185 0.74 -0.08 -6.80
CA THR A 185 -0.49 -0.32 -6.06
C THR A 185 -0.24 -0.12 -4.56
N GLY A 186 -1.28 0.18 -3.79
CA GLY A 186 -1.19 0.22 -2.32
C GLY A 186 -0.88 -1.15 -1.71
N LEU A 187 -1.13 -2.24 -2.44
CA LEU A 187 -0.86 -3.60 -2.00
C LEU A 187 0.64 -3.83 -1.74
N GLY A 188 0.94 -4.34 -0.55
CA GLY A 188 2.30 -4.64 -0.13
C GLY A 188 3.15 -3.41 0.16
N GLN A 189 2.55 -2.22 0.27
CA GLN A 189 3.23 -1.03 0.77
C GLN A 189 3.29 -1.04 2.30
N LEU A 190 4.31 -0.39 2.84
CA LEU A 190 4.41 -0.05 4.25
C LEU A 190 3.36 1.01 4.59
N ASN A 191 2.55 0.72 5.60
CA ASN A 191 1.63 1.68 6.20
C ASN A 191 2.17 2.26 7.52
N ASN A 192 3.27 1.71 8.03
CA ASN A 192 4.07 2.28 9.12
C ASN A 192 5.51 1.78 9.01
N TYR A 193 6.47 2.55 9.53
CA TYR A 193 7.83 2.06 9.75
C TYR A 193 8.54 2.81 10.86
N LYS A 194 9.61 2.19 11.38
CA LYS A 194 10.70 2.86 12.08
C LYS A 194 12.01 2.53 11.36
N ILE A 195 12.84 3.53 11.16
CA ILE A 195 14.24 3.36 10.81
C ILE A 195 15.03 3.61 12.08
N GLN A 196 15.87 2.65 12.44
CA GLN A 196 16.64 2.65 13.66
C GLN A 196 18.13 2.51 13.35
N ALA A 197 18.97 3.27 14.05
CA ALA A 197 20.42 3.11 14.04
C ALA A 197 20.89 2.58 15.40
N TYR A 198 21.94 1.77 15.40
CA TYR A 198 22.58 1.29 16.63
C TYR A 198 23.70 2.24 17.06
N ILE A 199 23.44 3.02 18.10
CA ILE A 199 24.31 4.10 18.58
C ILE A 199 24.46 3.92 20.09
N ASP A 200 25.68 4.04 20.62
CA ASP A 200 25.97 3.91 22.06
C ASP A 200 25.36 2.64 22.69
N ASP A 201 25.53 1.50 22.01
CA ASP A 201 25.04 0.17 22.40
C ASP A 201 23.51 0.00 22.49
N HIS A 202 22.72 0.89 21.88
CA HIS A 202 21.26 0.75 21.82
C HIS A 202 20.67 1.16 20.48
N TRP A 203 19.46 0.68 20.19
CA TRP A 203 18.70 1.09 19.01
C TRP A 203 18.01 2.43 19.26
N GLN A 204 18.28 3.42 18.40
CA GLN A 204 17.63 4.72 18.40
C GLN A 204 16.79 4.88 17.14
N ASN A 205 15.55 5.36 17.28
CA ASN A 205 14.73 5.72 16.12
C ASN A 205 15.30 6.99 15.49
N ILE A 206 15.66 6.93 14.21
CA ILE A 206 16.17 8.08 13.44
C ILE A 206 15.15 8.58 12.41
N SER A 207 14.13 7.77 12.10
CA SER A 207 12.96 8.16 11.33
C SER A 207 11.79 7.24 11.65
N SER A 208 10.57 7.74 11.56
CA SER A 208 9.36 6.93 11.66
C SER A 208 8.25 7.54 10.83
N MET A 209 7.31 6.70 10.43
CA MET A 209 6.06 7.11 9.80
C MET A 209 4.97 6.15 10.26
N ASP A 210 3.78 6.68 10.54
CA ASP A 210 2.54 5.91 10.56
C ASP A 210 1.56 6.62 9.62
N SER A 211 1.02 5.87 8.65
CA SER A 211 0.08 6.41 7.67
C SER A 211 -1.19 6.92 8.32
N LYS A 212 -1.52 6.43 9.54
CA LYS A 212 -2.62 6.94 10.37
C LYS A 212 -2.42 8.39 10.79
N ASP A 213 -1.18 8.83 10.95
CA ASP A 213 -0.87 10.21 11.30
C ASP A 213 -1.08 11.15 10.10
N ILE A 214 -1.10 10.60 8.87
CA ILE A 214 -1.31 11.34 7.63
C ILE A 214 -2.79 11.29 7.23
N ALA A 215 -3.41 10.11 7.29
CA ALA A 215 -4.79 9.87 6.96
C ALA A 215 -5.35 8.75 7.84
N ASN A 216 -6.45 9.02 8.53
CA ASN A 216 -7.20 8.05 9.32
C ASN A 216 -8.70 8.34 9.19
N PHE A 217 -9.38 7.60 8.33
CA PHE A 217 -10.81 7.76 8.05
C PHE A 217 -11.72 7.31 9.20
N ALA A 218 -11.17 6.73 10.26
CA ALA A 218 -11.91 6.47 11.49
C ALA A 218 -11.92 7.66 12.47
N ALA A 219 -11.10 8.69 12.22
CA ALA A 219 -11.00 9.86 13.10
C ALA A 219 -12.18 10.83 12.94
N ASP A 220 -12.75 10.92 11.73
CA ASP A 220 -13.85 11.81 11.39
C ASP A 220 -14.80 11.16 10.35
N TYR A 221 -15.95 11.80 10.12
CA TYR A 221 -16.84 11.39 9.03
C TYR A 221 -16.31 11.85 7.67
N HIS A 222 -16.31 10.95 6.71
CA HIS A 222 -15.94 11.20 5.31
C HIS A 222 -17.13 10.98 4.39
N THR A 223 -17.11 11.63 3.22
CA THR A 223 -18.14 11.45 2.19
C THR A 223 -17.64 10.60 1.04
N TYR A 224 -18.42 9.58 0.71
CA TYR A 224 -18.18 8.68 -0.42
C TYR A 224 -19.34 8.86 -1.41
N GLY A 225 -19.01 9.17 -2.66
CA GLY A 225 -19.98 9.52 -3.67
C GLY A 225 -19.83 8.69 -4.93
N LEU A 226 -20.95 8.44 -5.60
CA LEU A 226 -21.01 7.87 -6.94
C LEU A 226 -21.96 8.72 -7.78
N GLN A 227 -21.45 9.29 -8.87
CA GLN A 227 -22.28 9.68 -10.00
C GLN A 227 -22.42 8.45 -10.88
N TRP A 228 -23.67 8.05 -11.13
CA TRP A 228 -24.01 6.91 -11.95
C TRP A 228 -25.00 7.35 -13.02
N ASP A 229 -24.59 7.25 -14.28
CA ASP A 229 -25.43 7.48 -15.43
C ASP A 229 -25.22 6.41 -16.50
N GLU A 230 -25.91 6.54 -17.65
CA GLU A 230 -25.88 5.56 -18.74
C GLU A 230 -24.52 5.48 -19.45
N ASN A 231 -23.65 6.48 -19.30
CA ASN A 231 -22.37 6.56 -19.99
C ASN A 231 -21.20 6.25 -19.05
N GLU A 232 -21.28 6.67 -17.79
CA GLU A 232 -20.14 6.61 -16.87
C GLU A 232 -20.51 6.38 -15.39
N LEU A 233 -19.50 5.91 -14.67
CA LEU A 233 -19.46 5.78 -13.23
C LEU A 233 -18.31 6.65 -12.71
N VAL A 234 -18.62 7.65 -11.90
CA VAL A 234 -17.62 8.57 -11.33
C VAL A 234 -17.65 8.49 -9.82
N PHE A 235 -16.53 8.09 -9.23
CA PHE A 235 -16.38 7.89 -7.79
C PHE A 235 -15.73 9.12 -7.15
N TYR A 236 -16.22 9.47 -5.97
CA TYR A 236 -15.77 10.62 -5.21
C TYR A 236 -15.41 10.24 -3.77
N HIS A 237 -14.33 10.84 -3.27
CA HIS A 237 -13.98 10.85 -1.85
C HIS A 237 -13.82 12.30 -1.40
N ASP A 238 -14.58 12.72 -0.39
CA ASP A 238 -14.61 14.11 0.11
C ASP A 238 -14.81 15.15 -0.99
N GLY A 239 -15.74 14.85 -1.90
CA GLY A 239 -16.11 15.70 -3.04
C GLY A 239 -15.08 15.76 -4.18
N LYS A 240 -13.96 15.03 -4.07
CA LYS A 240 -12.93 14.95 -5.12
C LYS A 240 -13.11 13.68 -5.93
N GLU A 241 -13.09 13.81 -7.25
CA GLU A 241 -13.08 12.66 -8.15
C GLU A 241 -11.80 11.82 -7.90
N ILE A 242 -12.00 10.53 -7.66
CA ILE A 242 -10.92 9.57 -7.45
C ILE A 242 -10.84 8.52 -8.54
N ARG A 243 -11.94 8.31 -9.28
CA ARG A 243 -12.02 7.33 -10.36
C ARG A 243 -13.18 7.64 -11.31
N ARG A 244 -12.96 7.37 -12.59
CA ARG A 244 -13.98 7.42 -13.64
C ARG A 244 -13.87 6.19 -14.54
N GLU A 245 -14.99 5.55 -14.81
CA GLU A 245 -15.10 4.37 -15.65
C GLU A 245 -16.28 4.51 -16.61
N GLN A 246 -16.19 3.89 -17.79
CA GLN A 246 -17.33 3.80 -18.69
C GLN A 246 -18.38 2.83 -18.11
N ASN A 247 -19.65 3.25 -18.06
CA ASN A 247 -20.75 2.36 -17.70
C ASN A 247 -21.09 1.49 -18.92
N THR A 248 -20.79 0.19 -18.82
CA THR A 248 -21.00 -0.75 -19.92
C THR A 248 -22.08 -1.79 -19.63
N PHE A 249 -22.54 -1.89 -18.38
CA PHE A 249 -23.50 -2.93 -17.97
C PHE A 249 -24.36 -2.62 -16.74
N CYS A 250 -24.13 -1.53 -16.02
CA CYS A 250 -24.87 -1.17 -14.82
C CYS A 250 -26.15 -0.40 -15.20
N PHE A 251 -27.12 -1.10 -15.79
CA PHE A 251 -28.39 -0.53 -16.28
C PHE A 251 -29.63 -1.09 -15.58
N SER A 252 -29.44 -2.06 -14.67
CA SER A 252 -30.55 -2.60 -13.86
C SER A 252 -30.67 -1.89 -12.51
N GLU A 253 -31.85 -1.94 -11.91
CA GLU A 253 -32.01 -1.56 -10.50
C GLU A 253 -31.14 -2.44 -9.59
N THR A 254 -30.57 -1.83 -8.55
CA THR A 254 -29.80 -2.54 -7.53
C THR A 254 -30.03 -1.93 -6.14
N PRO A 255 -30.11 -2.73 -5.08
CA PRO A 255 -30.19 -2.24 -3.70
C PRO A 255 -28.91 -1.48 -3.26
N ILE A 256 -29.08 -0.54 -2.33
CA ILE A 256 -27.96 0.09 -1.60
C ILE A 256 -27.67 -0.74 -0.34
N TRP A 257 -26.41 -1.10 -0.14
CA TRP A 257 -25.94 -1.88 1.01
C TRP A 257 -25.04 -1.01 1.89
N LEU A 258 -25.23 -1.11 3.20
CA LEU A 258 -24.30 -0.60 4.20
C LEU A 258 -23.85 -1.81 5.01
N SER A 259 -22.62 -2.22 4.83
CA SER A 259 -22.09 -3.44 5.43
C SER A 259 -20.68 -3.21 5.97
N LEU A 260 -20.33 -3.99 6.97
CA LEU A 260 -18.97 -4.10 7.50
C LEU A 260 -18.60 -5.58 7.49
N ALA A 261 -17.45 -5.90 6.92
CA ALA A 261 -16.89 -7.25 6.96
C ALA A 261 -15.66 -7.26 7.89
N ILE A 262 -15.60 -8.27 8.76
CA ILE A 262 -14.40 -8.58 9.55
C ILE A 262 -13.79 -9.83 8.94
N ILE A 263 -12.65 -9.67 8.26
CA ILE A 263 -12.08 -10.67 7.37
C ILE A 263 -10.56 -10.73 7.53
N ARG A 264 -10.02 -11.94 7.69
CA ARG A 264 -8.59 -12.17 7.96
C ARG A 264 -7.66 -11.71 6.85
N TRP A 265 -8.15 -11.60 5.62
CA TRP A 265 -7.32 -11.21 4.49
C TRP A 265 -7.13 -9.69 4.38
N ALA A 266 -7.98 -8.88 5.02
CA ALA A 266 -7.87 -7.42 5.04
C ALA A 266 -7.03 -6.89 6.22
N GLY A 267 -6.55 -7.77 7.10
CA GLY A 267 -5.72 -7.39 8.23
C GLY A 267 -5.78 -8.39 9.39
N PRO A 268 -4.89 -8.25 10.38
CA PRO A 268 -4.92 -9.09 11.57
C PRO A 268 -6.22 -8.84 12.37
N LEU A 269 -6.82 -9.93 12.86
CA LEU A 269 -7.94 -9.86 13.79
C LEU A 269 -7.38 -9.89 15.21
N THR A 270 -7.39 -8.75 15.89
CA THR A 270 -6.90 -8.58 17.27
C THR A 270 -8.03 -8.19 18.21
N ASP A 271 -7.78 -8.29 19.52
CA ASP A 271 -8.73 -7.87 20.55
C ASP A 271 -9.06 -6.37 20.48
N ASP A 272 -8.20 -5.56 19.82
CA ASP A 272 -8.44 -4.12 19.59
C ASP A 272 -9.67 -3.85 18.69
N LEU A 273 -10.18 -4.87 18.00
CA LEU A 273 -11.42 -4.78 17.24
C LEU A 273 -12.66 -4.74 18.15
N ASP A 274 -12.57 -5.25 19.38
CA ASP A 274 -13.69 -5.22 20.32
C ASP A 274 -14.06 -3.78 20.67
N GLY A 275 -15.35 -3.47 20.62
CA GLY A 275 -15.87 -2.10 20.79
C GLY A 275 -15.70 -1.17 19.57
N SER A 276 -15.07 -1.61 18.48
CA SER A 276 -15.04 -0.85 17.23
C SER A 276 -16.39 -0.88 16.51
N SER A 277 -16.67 0.10 15.66
CA SER A 277 -17.92 0.18 14.90
C SER A 277 -17.73 0.90 13.56
N MET A 278 -18.46 0.46 12.54
CA MET A 278 -18.74 1.28 11.36
C MET A 278 -19.93 2.18 11.68
N LYS A 279 -19.78 3.48 11.43
CA LYS A 279 -20.84 4.47 11.66
C LYS A 279 -21.22 5.12 10.33
N VAL A 280 -22.52 5.19 10.08
CA VAL A 280 -23.09 5.91 8.95
C VAL A 280 -24.00 6.99 9.52
N ASP A 281 -23.73 8.24 9.17
CA ASP A 281 -24.54 9.38 9.61
C ASP A 281 -25.77 9.54 8.71
N TRP A 282 -25.56 9.65 7.40
CA TRP A 282 -26.62 9.77 6.43
C TRP A 282 -26.30 9.04 5.13
N VAL A 283 -27.36 8.72 4.38
CA VAL A 283 -27.30 8.29 2.98
C VAL A 283 -28.22 9.20 2.19
N ARG A 284 -27.71 9.74 1.08
CA ARG A 284 -28.49 10.54 0.14
C ARG A 284 -28.41 9.89 -1.23
N TYR A 285 -29.57 9.51 -1.75
CA TYR A 285 -29.75 9.07 -3.13
C TYR A 285 -30.78 9.97 -3.79
N PHE A 286 -30.50 10.41 -5.01
CA PHE A 286 -31.40 11.22 -5.80
C PHE A 286 -31.12 11.01 -7.29
N GLN A 287 -32.15 11.20 -8.10
CA GLN A 287 -32.01 11.28 -9.54
C GLN A 287 -32.01 12.76 -9.93
N GLN A 288 -31.00 13.19 -10.69
CA GLN A 288 -30.98 14.54 -11.22
C GLN A 288 -32.15 14.70 -12.20
N SER A 289 -32.97 15.73 -11.99
CA SER A 289 -34.09 16.03 -12.88
C SER A 289 -33.54 16.33 -14.28
N LYS A 290 -34.12 15.70 -15.31
CA LYS A 290 -33.82 16.01 -16.71
C LYS A 290 -34.24 17.43 -17.07
#